data_AF-A0A8T5HEZ7-F1
#
_entry.id   AF-A0A8T5HEZ7-F1
#
_cell.length_a   1.000
_cell.length_b   1.000
_cell.length_c   1.000
_cell.angle_alpha   90.00
_cell.angle_beta   90.00
_cell.angle_gamma   90.00
#
_symmetry.space_group_name_H-M   'P 1'
#
loop_
_entity.id
_entity.type
_entity.pdbx_description
1 polymer ?
#
loop_
_entity_poly.entity_id
_entity_poly.type
_entity_poly.pdbx_seq_one_letter_code
_entity_poly.pdbx_strand_id
1 'polypeptide(L)'
;MNKIYGIIAIFAFAGLLLPTSAMQVEAESDLDYMLNIAEKAKRYIKHNIDEMENSNTQDWKNRQAVLEIYKKSTYEIDQLSDAIKNGDVTSAREHFISSMNKIKQISQMLNQIAENKAQDAALPDHSQIIKRYEMNYERLQQISDKIGANVDFSEMKGLISLAKQNNQQGESSKTKQTIGQIALKGLEIYKMLQSVNEENKIIRAQALAEKYVDRINTLIVQAKTSGLLDYVKQLENTKTQLISSNSTSQITKHIRIVITINSDMQEINRNNLQQIDVDEIQLSQKQRITSELSQLETKAKLLHSEAKGSNAALYYVEKAIGVIDNIRNNLDDSEQKINSKLQLIEQLLTKAEKIVQEST
;
A
#
# COMPACT_ATOMS: atom_id res chain seq x y z
N MET A 1 12.14 -45.69 5.94
CA MET A 1 11.57 -45.21 4.66
C MET A 1 12.46 -44.14 4.04
N ASN A 2 12.32 -43.85 2.74
CA ASN A 2 13.36 -43.24 1.89
C ASN A 2 13.81 -41.80 2.27
N LYS A 3 15.13 -41.64 2.37
CA LYS A 3 15.95 -40.44 2.73
C LYS A 3 15.87 -39.25 1.76
N ILE A 4 15.00 -39.31 0.73
CA ILE A 4 14.95 -38.34 -0.39
C ILE A 4 13.84 -37.30 -0.21
N TYR A 5 12.76 -37.62 0.53
CA TYR A 5 11.62 -36.71 0.60
C TYR A 5 11.92 -35.40 1.35
N GLY A 6 12.93 -35.39 2.23
CA GLY A 6 13.41 -34.15 2.85
C GLY A 6 14.02 -33.16 1.85
N ILE A 7 14.56 -33.64 0.73
CA ILE A 7 15.14 -32.83 -0.35
C ILE A 7 14.05 -32.32 -1.33
N ILE A 8 13.01 -33.12 -1.57
CA ILE A 8 11.87 -32.76 -2.42
C ILE A 8 11.06 -31.61 -1.80
N ALA A 9 10.93 -31.61 -0.48
CA ALA A 9 10.29 -30.52 0.24
C ALA A 9 11.03 -29.20 -0.06
N ILE A 10 12.35 -29.13 0.15
CA ILE A 10 13.19 -27.93 0.03
C ILE A 10 12.99 -27.19 -1.31
N PHE A 11 12.79 -27.91 -2.41
CA PHE A 11 12.69 -27.32 -3.73
C PHE A 11 11.30 -26.78 -4.11
N ALA A 12 10.23 -27.38 -3.57
CA ALA A 12 8.88 -26.85 -3.74
C ALA A 12 8.72 -25.45 -3.11
N PHE A 13 9.58 -25.08 -2.15
CA PHE A 13 9.51 -23.80 -1.46
C PHE A 13 10.20 -22.63 -2.17
N ALA A 14 11.20 -22.87 -3.03
CA ALA A 14 11.99 -21.78 -3.61
C ALA A 14 11.16 -20.83 -4.50
N GLY A 15 10.13 -21.34 -5.19
CA GLY A 15 9.24 -20.53 -6.03
C GLY A 15 8.20 -19.70 -5.27
N LEU A 16 7.92 -20.01 -4.01
CA LEU A 16 6.92 -19.33 -3.17
C LEU A 16 7.50 -18.15 -2.36
N LEU A 17 8.83 -18.00 -2.35
CA LEU A 17 9.53 -17.10 -1.43
C LEU A 17 9.86 -15.72 -2.01
N LEU A 18 9.58 -15.49 -3.30
CA LEU A 18 9.72 -14.15 -3.88
C LEU A 18 8.35 -13.48 -3.97
N PRO A 19 8.09 -12.42 -3.16
CA PRO A 19 6.83 -11.73 -3.23
C PRO A 19 6.65 -11.11 -4.63
N THR A 20 5.57 -11.48 -5.31
CA THR A 20 5.08 -10.71 -6.45
C THR A 20 4.06 -9.70 -5.95
N SER A 21 4.07 -8.51 -6.54
CA SER A 21 3.30 -7.34 -6.10
C SER A 21 1.77 -7.46 -6.27
N ALA A 22 1.23 -8.65 -6.56
CA ALA A 22 -0.18 -8.88 -6.89
C ALA A 22 -0.96 -9.73 -5.86
N MET A 23 -0.41 -9.98 -4.67
CA MET A 23 -0.99 -10.92 -3.69
C MET A 23 -1.68 -10.18 -2.54
N GLN A 24 -2.89 -9.65 -2.76
CA GLN A 24 -3.76 -9.20 -1.66
C GLN A 24 -5.11 -9.95 -1.61
N VAL A 25 -5.57 -10.55 -2.73
CA VAL A 25 -6.88 -11.26 -2.78
C VAL A 25 -6.74 -12.79 -2.63
N GLU A 26 -5.56 -13.37 -2.91
CA GLU A 26 -5.27 -14.81 -2.78
C GLU A 26 -4.52 -15.18 -1.48
N ALA A 27 -4.27 -14.21 -0.60
CA ALA A 27 -3.37 -14.37 0.54
C ALA A 27 -3.84 -15.42 1.57
N GLU A 28 -5.15 -15.51 1.82
CA GLU A 28 -5.72 -16.45 2.80
C GLU A 28 -5.60 -17.91 2.33
N SER A 29 -5.91 -18.17 1.05
CA SER A 29 -5.73 -19.51 0.44
C SER A 29 -4.27 -19.96 0.37
N ASP A 30 -3.34 -19.03 0.19
CA ASP A 30 -1.90 -19.32 0.16
C ASP A 30 -1.36 -19.64 1.55
N LEU A 31 -1.86 -18.97 2.59
CA LEU A 31 -1.45 -19.19 3.97
C LEU A 31 -1.88 -20.58 4.49
N ASP A 32 -3.12 -20.99 4.21
CA ASP A 32 -3.58 -22.34 4.55
C ASP A 32 -2.79 -23.43 3.83
N TYR A 33 -2.42 -23.16 2.56
CA TYR A 33 -1.54 -24.05 1.81
C TYR A 33 -0.14 -24.16 2.44
N MET A 34 0.43 -23.03 2.89
CA MET A 34 1.72 -23.00 3.62
C MET A 34 1.65 -23.83 4.92
N LEU A 35 0.60 -23.64 5.72
CA LEU A 35 0.41 -24.41 6.96
C LEU A 35 0.31 -25.92 6.68
N ASN A 36 -0.49 -26.32 5.68
CA ASN A 36 -0.62 -27.73 5.30
C ASN A 36 0.73 -28.34 4.89
N ILE A 37 1.55 -27.60 4.15
CA ILE A 37 2.89 -28.07 3.79
C ILE A 37 3.77 -28.22 5.03
N ALA A 38 3.81 -27.22 5.90
CA ALA A 38 4.64 -27.24 7.10
C ALA A 38 4.28 -28.42 8.03
N GLU A 39 2.98 -28.68 8.19
CA GLU A 39 2.45 -29.81 8.94
C GLU A 39 2.81 -31.17 8.31
N LYS A 40 2.79 -31.29 6.98
CA LYS A 40 3.28 -32.50 6.29
C LYS A 40 4.78 -32.70 6.51
N ALA A 41 5.57 -31.63 6.46
CA ALA A 41 7.01 -31.69 6.64
C ALA A 41 7.40 -32.04 8.09
N LYS A 42 6.69 -31.49 9.08
CA LYS A 42 6.78 -31.86 10.51
C LYS A 42 6.55 -33.35 10.73
N ARG A 43 5.44 -33.89 10.22
CA ARG A 43 5.13 -35.34 10.31
C ARG A 43 6.20 -36.21 9.66
N TYR A 44 6.69 -35.81 8.49
CA TYR A 44 7.74 -36.55 7.79
C TYR A 44 9.05 -36.59 8.59
N ILE A 45 9.51 -35.44 9.09
CA ILE A 45 10.74 -35.39 9.89
C ILE A 45 10.58 -36.19 11.18
N LYS A 46 9.43 -36.09 11.86
CA LYS A 46 9.16 -36.89 13.06
C LYS A 46 9.29 -38.38 12.80
N HIS A 47 8.68 -38.85 11.71
CA HIS A 47 8.78 -40.25 11.31
C HIS A 47 10.23 -40.69 11.11
N ASN A 48 11.07 -39.89 10.43
CA ASN A 48 12.49 -40.25 10.23
C ASN A 48 13.31 -40.23 11.52
N ILE A 49 13.00 -39.29 12.44
CA ILE A 49 13.61 -39.27 13.77
C ILE A 49 13.25 -40.56 14.51
N ASP A 50 11.98 -40.96 14.48
CA ASP A 50 11.49 -42.17 15.15
C ASP A 50 12.09 -43.44 14.56
N GLU A 51 12.21 -43.53 13.23
CA GLU A 51 12.91 -44.64 12.58
C GLU A 51 14.38 -44.73 13.03
N MET A 52 15.08 -43.59 13.15
CA MET A 52 16.46 -43.57 13.64
C MET A 52 16.54 -44.02 15.11
N GLU A 53 15.64 -43.53 15.97
CA GLU A 53 15.57 -43.93 17.38
C GLU A 53 15.29 -45.42 17.56
N ASN A 54 14.42 -45.99 16.71
CA ASN A 54 14.06 -47.41 16.77
C ASN A 54 15.11 -48.36 16.16
N SER A 55 16.07 -47.85 15.37
CA SER A 55 17.04 -48.69 14.64
C SER A 55 18.25 -49.16 15.46
N ASN A 56 18.23 -49.01 16.80
CA ASN A 56 19.31 -49.36 17.73
C ASN A 56 20.68 -48.73 17.39
N THR A 57 20.72 -47.66 16.60
CA THR A 57 21.90 -46.78 16.50
C THR A 57 21.98 -45.90 17.72
N GLN A 58 22.46 -46.48 18.83
CA GLN A 58 22.83 -45.75 20.04
C GLN A 58 23.88 -44.69 19.64
N ASP A 59 23.57 -43.41 19.88
CA ASP A 59 24.39 -42.24 19.55
C ASP A 59 24.72 -42.00 18.07
N TRP A 60 23.69 -41.68 17.28
CA TRP A 60 23.97 -40.90 16.09
C TRP A 60 24.43 -39.49 16.48
N LYS A 61 25.59 -39.08 15.95
CA LYS A 61 26.47 -37.96 16.38
C LYS A 61 25.82 -36.58 16.62
N ASN A 62 24.54 -36.40 16.30
CA ASN A 62 23.82 -35.13 16.46
C ASN A 62 22.39 -35.28 17.00
N ARG A 63 22.07 -36.38 17.70
CA ARG A 63 20.70 -36.68 18.14
C ARG A 63 20.04 -35.53 18.89
N GLN A 64 20.71 -35.01 19.92
CA GLN A 64 20.16 -33.92 20.72
C GLN A 64 19.93 -32.66 19.89
N ALA A 65 20.88 -32.32 19.01
CA ALA A 65 20.76 -31.15 18.15
C ALA A 65 19.56 -31.25 17.21
N VAL A 66 19.30 -32.42 16.62
CA VAL A 66 18.11 -32.62 15.78
C VAL A 66 16.82 -32.55 16.57
N LEU A 67 16.74 -33.17 17.76
CA LEU A 67 15.53 -33.09 18.59
C LEU A 67 15.23 -31.63 18.99
N GLU A 68 16.25 -30.84 19.32
CA GLU A 68 16.10 -29.43 19.65
C GLU A 68 15.67 -28.58 18.44
N ILE A 69 16.28 -28.79 17.26
CA ILE A 69 15.86 -28.10 16.03
C ILE A 69 14.42 -28.50 15.67
N TYR A 70 14.05 -29.77 15.87
CA TYR A 70 12.69 -30.27 15.60
C TYR A 70 11.64 -29.62 16.51
N LYS A 71 11.90 -29.53 17.82
CA LYS A 71 11.04 -28.81 18.77
C LYS A 71 10.84 -27.36 18.35
N LYS A 72 11.93 -26.65 18.02
CA LYS A 72 11.85 -25.26 17.55
C LYS A 72 11.05 -25.12 16.25
N SER A 73 11.25 -26.03 15.30
CA SER A 73 10.47 -26.02 14.05
C SER A 73 8.99 -26.26 14.31
N THR A 74 8.64 -27.15 15.24
CA THR A 74 7.25 -27.42 15.62
C THR A 74 6.61 -26.20 16.26
N TYR A 75 7.30 -25.57 17.21
CA TYR A 75 6.84 -24.33 17.83
C TYR A 75 6.57 -23.23 16.80
N GLU A 76 7.46 -23.05 15.82
CA GLU A 76 7.25 -22.06 14.76
C GLU A 76 6.10 -22.42 13.81
N ILE A 77 5.78 -23.71 13.62
CA ILE A 77 4.58 -24.13 12.87
C ILE A 77 3.32 -23.80 13.65
N ASP A 78 3.36 -23.94 14.98
CA ASP A 78 2.24 -23.56 15.83
C ASP A 78 2.04 -22.03 15.78
N GLN A 79 3.14 -21.25 15.84
CA GLN A 79 3.08 -19.79 15.66
C GLN A 79 2.62 -19.37 14.25
N LEU A 80 2.98 -20.11 13.20
CA LEU A 80 2.44 -19.93 11.86
C LEU A 80 0.90 -20.09 11.87
N SER A 81 0.39 -21.16 12.45
CA SER A 81 -1.06 -21.39 12.58
C SER A 81 -1.75 -20.25 13.33
N ASP A 82 -1.16 -19.77 14.43
CA ASP A 82 -1.74 -18.70 15.23
C ASP A 82 -1.73 -17.36 14.48
N ALA A 83 -0.64 -17.04 13.77
CA ALA A 83 -0.57 -15.86 12.93
C ALA A 83 -1.62 -15.88 11.81
N ILE A 84 -1.88 -17.05 11.19
CA ILE A 84 -2.93 -17.22 10.18
C ILE A 84 -4.30 -16.94 10.79
N LYS A 85 -4.63 -17.55 11.94
CA LYS A 85 -5.92 -17.33 12.63
C LYS A 85 -6.16 -15.86 12.99
N ASN A 86 -5.08 -15.13 13.27
CA ASN A 86 -5.12 -13.72 13.63
C ASN A 86 -5.05 -12.78 12.40
N GLY A 87 -4.96 -13.31 11.18
CA GLY A 87 -4.81 -12.52 9.95
C GLY A 87 -3.46 -11.82 9.80
N ASP A 88 -2.45 -12.18 10.60
CA ASP A 88 -1.11 -11.60 10.54
C ASP A 88 -0.26 -12.28 9.45
N VAL A 89 -0.44 -11.80 8.23
CA VAL A 89 0.24 -12.32 7.02
C VAL A 89 1.77 -12.22 7.12
N THR A 90 2.29 -11.19 7.77
CA THR A 90 3.74 -10.96 7.85
C THR A 90 4.38 -12.00 8.75
N SER A 91 3.87 -12.11 9.98
CA SER A 91 4.37 -13.09 10.95
C SER A 91 4.15 -14.51 10.47
N ALA A 92 3.02 -14.82 9.83
CA ALA A 92 2.77 -16.13 9.24
C ALA A 92 3.88 -16.51 8.23
N ARG A 93 4.23 -15.60 7.32
CA ARG A 93 5.32 -15.86 6.34
C ARG A 93 6.66 -16.06 7.03
N GLU A 94 6.99 -15.26 8.04
CA GLU A 94 8.23 -15.40 8.79
C GLU A 94 8.33 -16.75 9.52
N HIS A 95 7.26 -17.14 10.22
CA HIS A 95 7.20 -18.41 10.95
C HIS A 95 7.27 -19.63 10.01
N PHE A 96 6.63 -19.56 8.85
CA PHE A 96 6.78 -20.59 7.81
C PHE A 96 8.22 -20.71 7.32
N ILE A 97 8.86 -19.61 6.95
CA ILE A 97 10.24 -19.62 6.45
C ILE A 97 11.18 -20.18 7.51
N SER A 98 11.04 -19.71 8.75
CA SER A 98 11.88 -20.12 9.86
C SER A 98 11.75 -21.62 10.17
N SER A 99 10.51 -22.14 10.22
CA SER A 99 10.25 -23.55 10.49
C SER A 99 10.76 -24.45 9.37
N MET A 100 10.55 -24.05 8.11
CA MET A 100 11.01 -24.81 6.96
C MET A 100 12.54 -24.87 6.84
N ASN A 101 13.24 -23.79 7.19
CA ASN A 101 14.71 -23.78 7.26
C ASN A 101 15.25 -24.76 8.31
N LYS A 102 14.58 -24.88 9.45
CA LYS A 102 14.94 -25.85 10.50
C LYS A 102 14.67 -27.29 10.08
N ILE A 103 13.51 -27.54 9.47
CA ILE A 103 13.18 -28.84 8.87
C ILE A 103 14.21 -29.28 7.84
N LYS A 104 14.66 -28.34 7.00
CA LYS A 104 15.76 -28.56 6.06
C LYS A 104 17.07 -28.93 6.75
N GLN A 105 17.45 -28.19 7.80
CA GLN A 105 18.66 -28.48 8.57
C GLN A 105 18.62 -29.89 9.17
N ILE A 106 17.48 -30.28 9.75
CA ILE A 106 17.28 -31.64 10.27
C ILE A 106 17.42 -32.66 9.16
N SER A 107 16.79 -32.45 8.01
CA SER A 107 16.90 -33.38 6.88
C SER A 107 18.34 -33.57 6.42
N GLN A 108 19.15 -32.51 6.40
CA GLN A 108 20.57 -32.59 6.02
C GLN A 108 21.35 -33.40 7.06
N MET A 109 21.12 -33.14 8.34
CA MET A 109 21.77 -33.87 9.44
C MET A 109 21.41 -35.36 9.43
N LEU A 110 20.14 -35.69 9.20
CA LEU A 110 19.68 -37.07 9.09
C LEU A 110 20.28 -37.78 7.87
N ASN A 111 20.41 -37.09 6.73
CA ASN A 111 20.97 -37.66 5.51
C ASN A 111 22.46 -37.99 5.64
N GLN A 112 23.26 -37.16 6.33
CA GLN A 112 24.68 -37.43 6.58
C GLN A 112 24.93 -38.70 7.40
N ILE A 113 24.00 -39.08 8.27
CA ILE A 113 24.11 -40.30 9.10
C ILE A 113 23.74 -41.55 8.31
N ALA A 114 22.91 -41.36 7.29
CA ALA A 114 22.21 -42.41 6.60
C ALA A 114 22.99 -42.98 5.40
N GLU A 115 24.17 -42.44 5.06
CA GLU A 115 25.07 -42.95 4.02
C GLU A 115 25.63 -44.36 4.33
N ASN A 116 25.50 -44.87 5.55
CA ASN A 116 26.12 -46.14 5.98
C ASN A 116 25.22 -47.39 5.97
N LYS A 117 23.94 -47.31 5.62
CA LYS A 117 23.03 -48.48 5.61
C LYS A 117 21.96 -48.35 4.53
N ALA A 118 22.01 -49.18 3.49
CA ALA A 118 20.92 -49.27 2.53
C ALA A 118 20.75 -50.70 2.01
N GLN A 119 19.59 -51.30 2.30
CA GLN A 119 18.93 -52.21 1.37
C GLN A 119 17.41 -52.25 1.63
N ASP A 120 16.69 -52.38 0.52
CA ASP A 120 15.33 -52.87 0.32
C ASP A 120 14.13 -52.09 0.89
N ALA A 121 13.57 -51.21 0.05
CA ALA A 121 12.15 -50.87 0.03
C ALA A 121 11.74 -50.37 -1.37
N ALA A 122 10.46 -50.56 -1.75
CA ALA A 122 9.90 -50.22 -3.05
C ALA A 122 10.24 -48.79 -3.51
N LEU A 123 10.62 -48.67 -4.79
CA LEU A 123 11.19 -47.46 -5.36
C LEU A 123 10.17 -46.31 -5.44
N PRO A 124 10.53 -45.07 -5.05
CA PRO A 124 9.69 -43.90 -5.25
C PRO A 124 9.37 -43.68 -6.73
N ASP A 125 8.24 -43.03 -7.04
CA ASP A 125 7.96 -42.51 -8.38
C ASP A 125 8.86 -41.28 -8.66
N HIS A 126 10.11 -41.57 -8.99
CA HIS A 126 11.13 -40.58 -9.35
C HIS A 126 10.68 -39.68 -10.50
N SER A 127 9.78 -40.16 -11.36
CA SER A 127 9.25 -39.40 -12.50
C SER A 127 8.49 -38.16 -12.04
N GLN A 128 7.62 -38.30 -11.03
CA GLN A 128 6.90 -37.15 -10.45
C GLN A 128 7.85 -36.17 -9.77
N ILE A 129 8.90 -36.66 -9.14
CA ILE A 129 9.89 -35.84 -8.46
C ILE A 129 10.65 -34.98 -9.48
N ILE A 130 11.16 -35.60 -10.54
CA ILE A 130 11.87 -34.92 -11.62
C ILE A 130 10.98 -33.86 -12.27
N LYS A 131 9.70 -34.16 -12.51
CA LYS A 131 8.73 -33.19 -13.06
C LYS A 131 8.56 -31.95 -12.18
N ARG A 132 8.56 -32.11 -10.85
CA ARG A 132 8.51 -30.96 -9.91
C ARG A 132 9.76 -30.11 -9.99
N TYR A 133 10.94 -30.71 -10.08
CA TYR A 133 12.18 -29.97 -10.25
C TYR A 133 12.25 -29.21 -11.57
N GLU A 134 11.71 -29.79 -12.65
CA GLU A 134 11.59 -29.11 -13.94
C GLU A 134 10.69 -27.87 -13.85
N MET A 135 9.50 -27.97 -13.25
CA MET A 135 8.64 -26.79 -13.03
C MET A 135 9.32 -25.72 -12.16
N ASN A 136 10.08 -26.12 -11.14
CA ASN A 136 10.80 -25.17 -10.30
C ASN A 136 11.97 -24.52 -11.04
N TYR A 137 12.65 -25.26 -11.91
CA TYR A 137 13.68 -24.73 -12.80
C TYR A 137 13.13 -23.63 -13.70
N GLU A 138 11.99 -23.86 -14.36
CA GLU A 138 11.32 -22.86 -15.20
C GLU A 138 10.95 -21.61 -14.41
N ARG A 139 10.43 -21.78 -13.18
CA ARG A 139 10.13 -20.64 -12.28
C ARG A 139 11.37 -19.83 -11.92
N LEU A 140 12.49 -20.50 -11.61
CA LEU A 140 13.73 -19.80 -11.29
C LEU A 140 14.25 -18.99 -12.49
N GLN A 141 14.07 -19.48 -13.71
CA GLN A 141 14.39 -18.72 -14.93
C GLN A 141 13.51 -17.48 -15.06
N GLN A 142 12.19 -17.62 -14.93
CA GLN A 142 11.24 -16.49 -14.99
C GLN A 142 11.55 -15.42 -13.94
N ILE A 143 11.92 -15.85 -12.73
CA ILE A 143 12.36 -14.95 -11.66
C ILE A 143 13.62 -14.20 -12.10
N SER A 144 14.63 -14.92 -12.61
CA SER A 144 15.90 -14.36 -13.08
C SER A 144 15.67 -13.27 -14.11
N ASP A 145 14.84 -13.56 -15.12
CA ASP A 145 14.49 -12.61 -16.19
C ASP A 145 13.81 -11.37 -15.62
N LYS A 146 12.82 -11.57 -14.72
CA LYS A 146 12.05 -10.49 -14.11
C LYS A 146 12.91 -9.54 -13.27
N ILE A 147 13.92 -10.06 -12.58
CA ILE A 147 14.84 -9.25 -11.78
C ILE A 147 16.10 -8.85 -12.54
N GLY A 148 16.24 -9.21 -13.81
CA GLY A 148 17.44 -8.94 -14.61
C GLY A 148 18.70 -9.63 -14.08
N ALA A 149 18.57 -10.76 -13.40
CA ALA A 149 19.71 -11.53 -12.92
C ALA A 149 20.30 -12.37 -14.08
N ASN A 150 21.61 -12.26 -14.30
CA ASN A 150 22.33 -13.01 -15.32
C ASN A 150 22.82 -14.37 -14.76
N VAL A 151 21.89 -15.24 -14.38
CA VAL A 151 22.21 -16.57 -13.84
C VAL A 151 22.42 -17.58 -14.97
N ASP A 152 23.51 -18.35 -14.92
CA ASP A 152 23.71 -19.49 -15.82
C ASP A 152 22.94 -20.73 -15.34
N PHE A 153 22.00 -21.19 -16.17
CA PHE A 153 21.12 -22.32 -15.92
C PHE A 153 21.58 -23.63 -16.60
N SER A 154 22.72 -23.61 -17.30
CA SER A 154 23.19 -24.73 -18.13
C SER A 154 23.44 -26.01 -17.31
N GLU A 155 24.07 -25.88 -16.15
CA GLU A 155 24.34 -27.02 -15.26
C GLU A 155 23.05 -27.65 -14.72
N MET A 156 22.10 -26.82 -14.27
CA MET A 156 20.79 -27.29 -13.77
C MET A 156 20.00 -28.01 -14.86
N LYS A 157 20.01 -27.48 -16.09
CA LYS A 157 19.39 -28.11 -17.27
C LYS A 157 20.02 -29.48 -17.58
N GLY A 158 21.35 -29.56 -17.49
CA GLY A 158 22.09 -30.82 -17.63
C GLY A 158 21.69 -31.86 -16.59
N LEU A 159 21.63 -31.47 -15.31
CA LEU A 159 21.24 -32.35 -14.21
C LEU A 159 19.80 -32.87 -14.33
N ILE A 160 18.84 -32.02 -14.73
CA ILE A 160 17.45 -32.44 -14.96
C ILE A 160 17.38 -33.47 -16.10
N SER A 161 18.13 -33.23 -17.18
CA SER A 161 18.19 -34.16 -18.33
C SER A 161 18.78 -35.51 -17.93
N LEU A 162 19.87 -35.49 -17.14
CA LEU A 162 20.52 -36.70 -16.62
C LEU A 162 19.59 -37.48 -15.68
N ALA A 163 18.82 -36.81 -14.80
CA ALA A 163 17.88 -37.48 -13.92
C ALA A 163 16.75 -38.18 -14.70
N LYS A 164 16.24 -37.54 -15.77
CA LYS A 164 15.26 -38.16 -16.68
C LYS A 164 15.82 -39.41 -17.34
N GLN A 165 17.04 -39.34 -17.85
CA GLN A 165 17.73 -40.46 -18.50
C GLN A 165 17.95 -41.63 -17.53
N ASN A 166 18.53 -41.37 -16.36
CA ASN A 166 18.77 -42.40 -15.34
C ASN A 166 17.45 -43.08 -14.91
N ASN A 167 16.37 -42.31 -14.81
CA ASN A 167 15.05 -42.85 -14.45
C ASN A 167 14.47 -43.75 -15.55
N GLN A 168 14.57 -43.34 -16.82
CA GLN A 168 14.11 -44.14 -17.96
C GLN A 168 14.90 -45.46 -18.09
N GLN A 169 16.17 -45.46 -17.72
CA GLN A 169 17.04 -46.64 -17.74
C GLN A 169 16.87 -47.55 -16.51
N GLY A 170 16.00 -47.19 -15.55
CA GLY A 170 15.79 -47.94 -14.31
C GLY A 170 16.96 -47.83 -13.31
N GLU A 171 17.90 -46.90 -13.52
CA GLU A 171 19.10 -46.71 -12.69
C GLU A 171 18.78 -45.95 -11.39
N SER A 172 17.93 -46.54 -10.54
CA SER A 172 17.32 -45.87 -9.39
C SER A 172 18.32 -45.19 -8.43
N SER A 173 19.49 -45.81 -8.19
CA SER A 173 20.54 -45.22 -7.34
C SER A 173 21.13 -43.94 -7.94
N LYS A 174 21.41 -43.95 -9.25
CA LYS A 174 21.93 -42.78 -9.97
C LYS A 174 20.86 -41.70 -10.09
N THR A 175 19.61 -42.06 -10.40
CA THR A 175 18.47 -41.13 -10.38
C THR A 175 18.36 -40.40 -9.05
N LYS A 176 18.45 -41.14 -7.95
CA LYS A 176 18.45 -40.59 -6.59
C LYS A 176 19.61 -39.61 -6.36
N GLN A 177 20.82 -39.96 -6.77
CA GLN A 177 21.99 -39.10 -6.65
C GLN A 177 21.83 -37.81 -7.46
N THR A 178 21.40 -37.91 -8.72
CA THR A 178 21.18 -36.75 -9.59
C THR A 178 20.08 -35.83 -9.06
N ILE A 179 18.97 -36.38 -8.51
CA ILE A 179 17.93 -35.58 -7.83
C ILE A 179 18.52 -34.80 -6.65
N GLY A 180 19.43 -35.40 -5.88
CA GLY A 180 20.15 -34.71 -4.81
C GLY A 180 20.98 -33.52 -5.32
N GLN A 181 21.69 -33.70 -6.44
CA GLN A 181 22.48 -32.64 -7.08
C GLN A 181 21.60 -31.50 -7.62
N ILE A 182 20.48 -31.82 -8.28
CA ILE A 182 19.48 -30.83 -8.75
C ILE A 182 19.05 -29.94 -7.58
N ALA A 183 18.76 -30.53 -6.43
CA ALA A 183 18.30 -29.79 -5.27
C ALA A 183 19.37 -28.90 -4.63
N LEU A 184 20.63 -29.35 -4.62
CA LEU A 184 21.75 -28.51 -4.15
C LEU A 184 21.97 -27.34 -5.10
N LYS A 185 22.05 -27.60 -6.41
CA LYS A 185 22.33 -26.57 -7.40
C LYS A 185 21.25 -25.52 -7.46
N GLY A 186 20.00 -25.94 -7.49
CA GLY A 186 18.94 -24.96 -7.58
C GLY A 186 18.74 -24.16 -6.27
N LEU A 187 19.23 -24.64 -5.12
CA LEU A 187 19.27 -23.85 -3.89
C LEU A 187 20.33 -22.74 -3.98
N GLU A 188 21.47 -23.04 -4.60
CA GLU A 188 22.51 -22.05 -4.89
C GLU A 188 21.94 -20.94 -5.79
N ILE A 189 21.26 -21.32 -6.87
CA ILE A 189 20.57 -20.38 -7.78
C ILE A 189 19.58 -19.52 -7.00
N TYR A 190 18.74 -20.13 -6.16
CA TYR A 190 17.77 -19.38 -5.35
C TYR A 190 18.44 -18.32 -4.46
N LYS A 191 19.54 -18.66 -3.77
CA LYS A 191 20.28 -17.71 -2.93
C LYS A 191 20.86 -16.55 -3.74
N MET A 192 21.39 -16.85 -4.93
CA MET A 192 21.91 -15.83 -5.84
C MET A 192 20.79 -14.86 -6.26
N LEU A 193 19.64 -15.39 -6.69
CA LEU A 193 18.48 -14.58 -7.05
C LEU A 193 17.96 -13.73 -5.89
N GLN A 194 17.97 -14.28 -4.67
CA GLN A 194 17.62 -13.52 -3.46
C GLN A 194 18.55 -12.33 -3.25
N SER A 195 19.87 -12.55 -3.34
CA SER A 195 20.88 -11.48 -3.20
C SER A 195 20.68 -10.38 -4.24
N VAL A 196 20.55 -10.76 -5.52
CA VAL A 196 20.30 -9.80 -6.62
C VAL A 196 19.00 -9.03 -6.41
N ASN A 197 17.94 -9.69 -5.93
CA ASN A 197 16.69 -9.00 -5.65
C ASN A 197 16.81 -8.00 -4.50
N GLU A 198 17.57 -8.30 -3.44
CA GLU A 198 17.84 -7.37 -2.34
C GLU A 198 18.66 -6.16 -2.83
N GLU A 199 19.70 -6.38 -3.64
CA GLU A 199 20.46 -5.31 -4.29
C GLU A 199 19.57 -4.45 -5.20
N ASN A 200 18.67 -5.08 -5.96
CA ASN A 200 17.72 -4.36 -6.81
C ASN A 200 16.68 -3.55 -6.01
N LYS A 201 16.42 -3.84 -4.73
CA LYS A 201 15.51 -3.01 -3.92
C LYS A 201 16.05 -1.59 -3.77
N ILE A 202 17.35 -1.42 -3.54
CA ILE A 202 17.91 -0.08 -3.39
C ILE A 202 17.92 0.66 -4.74
N ILE A 203 18.26 -0.02 -5.84
CA ILE A 203 18.23 0.57 -7.19
C ILE A 203 16.81 1.05 -7.55
N ARG A 204 15.78 0.21 -7.31
CA ARG A 204 14.38 0.60 -7.55
C ARG A 204 13.95 1.78 -6.66
N ALA A 205 14.38 1.81 -5.41
CA ALA A 205 14.09 2.92 -4.52
C ALA A 205 14.80 4.21 -4.97
N GLN A 206 16.03 4.13 -5.47
CA GLN A 206 16.76 5.28 -6.05
C GLN A 206 16.05 5.81 -7.30
N ALA A 207 15.63 4.94 -8.22
CA ALA A 207 14.84 5.34 -9.39
C ALA A 207 13.50 6.00 -9.00
N LEU A 208 12.87 5.54 -7.91
CA LEU A 208 11.68 6.20 -7.36
C LEU A 208 12.03 7.57 -6.76
N ALA A 209 13.15 7.68 -6.04
CA ALA A 209 13.65 8.93 -5.47
C ALA A 209 13.87 9.99 -6.57
N GLU A 210 14.46 9.62 -7.71
CA GLU A 210 14.64 10.50 -8.86
C GLU A 210 13.30 11.08 -9.37
N LYS A 211 12.28 10.23 -9.55
CA LYS A 211 10.93 10.71 -9.93
C LYS A 211 10.35 11.69 -8.91
N TYR A 212 10.61 11.47 -7.63
CA TYR A 212 10.15 12.39 -6.58
C TYR A 212 10.96 13.68 -6.54
N VAL A 213 12.23 13.69 -6.95
CA VAL A 213 13.00 14.94 -7.13
C VAL A 213 12.34 15.83 -8.17
N ASP A 214 11.90 15.27 -9.30
CA ASP A 214 11.16 16.04 -10.32
C ASP A 214 9.82 16.55 -9.80
N ARG A 215 9.10 15.70 -9.05
CA ARG A 215 7.86 16.11 -8.38
C ARG A 215 8.11 17.25 -7.39
N ILE A 216 9.16 17.17 -6.59
CA ILE A 216 9.53 18.23 -5.64
C ILE A 216 9.80 19.55 -6.38
N ASN A 217 10.54 19.53 -7.50
CA ASN A 217 10.77 20.75 -8.29
C ASN A 217 9.46 21.39 -8.75
N THR A 218 8.50 20.57 -9.20
CA THR A 218 7.16 21.04 -9.58
C THR A 218 6.42 21.66 -8.39
N LEU A 219 6.46 21.01 -7.22
CA LEU A 219 5.82 21.50 -5.99
C LEU A 219 6.47 22.80 -5.49
N ILE A 220 7.78 22.96 -5.62
CA ILE A 220 8.48 24.21 -5.29
C ILE A 220 7.94 25.37 -6.13
N VAL A 221 7.76 25.17 -7.44
CA VAL A 221 7.18 26.21 -8.31
C VAL A 221 5.75 26.55 -7.88
N GLN A 222 4.92 25.54 -7.58
CA GLN A 222 3.55 25.74 -7.10
C GLN A 222 3.52 26.49 -5.76
N ALA A 223 4.37 26.13 -4.82
CA ALA A 223 4.48 26.77 -3.51
C ALA A 223 4.93 28.23 -3.64
N LYS A 224 5.93 28.52 -4.47
CA LYS A 224 6.36 29.89 -4.78
C LYS A 224 5.22 30.72 -5.37
N THR A 225 4.50 30.16 -6.34
CA THR A 225 3.37 30.83 -7.00
C THR A 225 2.24 31.12 -6.02
N SER A 226 2.04 30.26 -5.03
CA SER A 226 1.01 30.39 -4.00
C SER A 226 1.47 31.18 -2.77
N GLY A 227 2.69 31.74 -2.76
CA GLY A 227 3.25 32.46 -1.62
C GLY A 227 3.63 31.59 -0.40
N LEU A 228 3.64 30.27 -0.55
CA LEU A 228 3.87 29.28 0.51
C LEU A 228 5.36 29.04 0.76
N LEU A 229 6.09 30.07 1.21
CA LEU A 229 7.55 30.06 1.34
C LEU A 229 8.09 29.01 2.34
N ASP A 230 7.35 28.72 3.41
CA ASP A 230 7.75 27.68 4.37
C ASP A 230 7.76 26.28 3.73
N TYR A 231 6.78 26.00 2.88
CA TYR A 231 6.73 24.74 2.13
C TYR A 231 7.85 24.66 1.08
N VAL A 232 8.24 25.79 0.46
CA VAL A 232 9.42 25.84 -0.43
C VAL A 232 10.68 25.37 0.31
N LYS A 233 10.95 25.92 1.49
CA LYS A 233 12.12 25.55 2.30
C LYS A 233 12.09 24.08 2.72
N GLN A 234 10.93 23.58 3.11
CA GLN A 234 10.76 22.16 3.48
C GLN A 234 11.00 21.23 2.28
N LEU A 235 10.50 21.59 1.10
CA LEU A 235 10.68 20.84 -0.14
C LEU A 235 12.15 20.83 -0.58
N GLU A 236 12.85 21.96 -0.52
CA GLU A 236 14.29 22.05 -0.85
C GLU A 236 15.17 21.21 0.09
N ASN A 237 14.88 21.25 1.39
CA ASN A 237 15.55 20.39 2.37
C ASN A 237 15.27 18.91 2.10
N THR A 238 13.99 18.55 1.88
CA THR A 238 13.58 17.17 1.60
C THR A 238 14.21 16.65 0.31
N LYS A 239 14.35 17.49 -0.73
CA LYS A 239 15.06 17.14 -1.98
C LYS A 239 16.52 16.76 -1.70
N THR A 240 17.21 17.57 -0.91
CA THR A 240 18.62 17.33 -0.57
C THR A 240 18.78 16.01 0.19
N GLN A 241 17.93 15.78 1.18
CA GLN A 241 17.92 14.54 1.97
C GLN A 241 17.58 13.31 1.12
N LEU A 242 16.59 13.43 0.23
CA LEU A 242 16.18 12.36 -0.69
C LEU A 242 17.31 11.96 -1.65
N ILE A 243 18.04 12.92 -2.22
CA ILE A 243 19.20 12.65 -3.09
C ILE A 243 20.34 11.97 -2.32
N SER A 244 20.57 12.36 -1.07
CA SER A 244 21.61 11.75 -0.22
C SER A 244 21.23 10.40 0.38
N SER A 245 19.99 9.94 0.21
CA SER A 245 19.48 8.73 0.85
C SER A 245 20.10 7.47 0.24
N ASN A 246 20.61 6.58 1.09
CA ASN A 246 21.25 5.33 0.68
C ASN A 246 20.52 4.07 1.16
N SER A 247 19.31 4.25 1.71
CA SER A 247 18.47 3.15 2.16
C SER A 247 17.01 3.35 1.75
N THR A 248 16.31 2.24 1.53
CA THR A 248 14.88 2.23 1.19
C THR A 248 14.01 2.91 2.26
N SER A 249 14.38 2.78 3.54
CA SER A 249 13.68 3.40 4.67
C SER A 249 13.77 4.92 4.64
N GLN A 250 14.97 5.48 4.41
CA GLN A 250 15.16 6.92 4.26
C GLN A 250 14.39 7.46 3.06
N ILE A 251 14.53 6.82 1.90
CA ILE A 251 13.81 7.21 0.67
C ILE A 251 12.29 7.23 0.92
N THR A 252 11.75 6.18 1.54
CA THR A 252 10.33 6.08 1.87
C THR A 252 9.88 7.19 2.81
N LYS A 253 10.69 7.49 3.85
CA LYS A 253 10.40 8.57 4.80
C LYS A 253 10.30 9.92 4.09
N HIS A 254 11.28 10.25 3.25
CA HIS A 254 11.30 11.53 2.55
C HIS A 254 10.19 11.65 1.51
N ILE A 255 9.85 10.56 0.81
CA ILE A 255 8.69 10.51 -0.09
C ILE A 255 7.39 10.82 0.66
N ARG A 256 7.17 10.25 1.86
CA ARG A 256 5.99 10.54 2.67
C ARG A 256 5.89 12.02 3.03
N ILE A 257 7.00 12.65 3.40
CA ILE A 257 7.05 14.09 3.68
C ILE A 257 6.58 14.89 2.46
N VAL A 258 7.06 14.55 1.26
CA VAL A 258 6.63 15.22 0.01
C VAL A 258 5.13 15.05 -0.25
N ILE A 259 4.59 13.85 -0.01
CA ILE A 259 3.16 13.57 -0.17
C ILE A 259 2.34 14.42 0.79
N THR A 260 2.73 14.48 2.07
CA THR A 260 2.07 15.31 3.08
C THR A 260 2.10 16.79 2.69
N ILE A 261 3.26 17.34 2.34
CA ILE A 261 3.39 18.73 1.89
C ILE A 261 2.45 19.02 0.70
N ASN A 262 2.43 18.14 -0.31
CA ASN A 262 1.53 18.32 -1.45
C ASN A 262 0.05 18.27 -1.05
N SER A 263 -0.34 17.44 -0.08
CA SER A 263 -1.71 17.38 0.42
C SER A 263 -2.10 18.70 1.10
N ASP A 264 -1.27 19.19 2.01
CA ASP A 264 -1.53 20.43 2.76
C ASP A 264 -1.64 21.63 1.81
N MET A 265 -0.73 21.72 0.82
CA MET A 265 -0.78 22.79 -0.18
C MET A 265 -2.07 22.77 -1.01
N GLN A 266 -2.58 21.58 -1.36
CA GLN A 266 -3.85 21.47 -2.08
C GLN A 266 -5.04 21.87 -1.21
N GLU A 267 -5.02 21.57 0.08
CA GLU A 267 -6.05 21.97 1.02
C GLU A 267 -6.09 23.49 1.20
N ILE A 268 -4.93 24.13 1.40
CA ILE A 268 -4.82 25.60 1.50
C ILE A 268 -5.39 26.26 0.24
N ASN A 269 -5.01 25.78 -0.95
CA ASN A 269 -5.50 26.35 -2.20
C ASN A 269 -7.01 26.18 -2.38
N ARG A 270 -7.60 25.06 -1.94
CA ARG A 270 -9.07 24.88 -1.97
C ARG A 270 -9.78 25.85 -1.04
N ASN A 271 -9.27 26.04 0.16
CA ASN A 271 -9.88 26.94 1.15
C ASN A 271 -9.81 28.40 0.66
N ASN A 272 -8.69 28.81 0.05
CA ASN A 272 -8.55 30.15 -0.52
C ASN A 272 -9.55 30.42 -1.66
N LEU A 273 -9.78 29.45 -2.55
CA LEU A 273 -10.77 29.59 -3.63
C LEU A 273 -12.20 29.73 -3.08
N GLN A 274 -12.57 28.93 -2.07
CA GLN A 274 -13.88 29.04 -1.43
C GLN A 274 -14.08 30.41 -0.76
N GLN A 275 -13.04 30.95 -0.12
CA GLN A 275 -13.11 32.27 0.50
C GLN A 275 -13.30 33.37 -0.55
N ILE A 276 -12.58 33.31 -1.67
CA ILE A 276 -12.73 34.27 -2.78
C ILE A 276 -14.16 34.23 -3.34
N ASP A 277 -14.72 33.03 -3.57
CA ASP A 277 -16.10 32.89 -4.06
C ASP A 277 -17.11 33.51 -3.09
N VAL A 278 -16.95 33.30 -1.77
CA VAL A 278 -17.82 33.88 -0.75
C VAL A 278 -17.71 35.42 -0.74
N ASP A 279 -16.49 35.95 -0.79
CA ASP A 279 -16.24 37.39 -0.75
C ASP A 279 -16.79 38.08 -2.02
N GLU A 280 -16.66 37.46 -3.20
CA GLU A 280 -17.20 37.97 -4.47
C GLU A 280 -18.73 37.95 -4.49
N ILE A 281 -19.35 36.87 -4.00
CA ILE A 281 -20.82 36.78 -3.83
C ILE A 281 -21.30 37.88 -2.89
N GLN A 282 -20.67 38.07 -1.72
CA GLN A 282 -21.06 39.12 -0.77
C GLN A 282 -20.90 40.53 -1.37
N LEU A 283 -19.81 40.79 -2.10
CA LEU A 283 -19.59 42.07 -2.76
C LEU A 283 -20.67 42.36 -3.80
N SER A 284 -21.00 41.38 -4.64
CA SER A 284 -22.05 41.51 -5.67
C SER A 284 -23.45 41.76 -5.05
N GLN A 285 -23.76 41.10 -3.94
CA GLN A 285 -25.01 41.30 -3.21
C GLN A 285 -25.11 42.72 -2.63
N LYS A 286 -24.04 43.24 -2.00
CA LYS A 286 -24.01 44.61 -1.48
C LYS A 286 -24.20 45.65 -2.58
N GLN A 287 -23.60 45.44 -3.76
CA GLN A 287 -23.80 46.31 -4.92
C GLN A 287 -25.25 46.31 -5.40
N ARG A 288 -25.89 45.14 -5.51
CA ARG A 288 -27.32 45.01 -5.87
C ARG A 288 -28.22 45.80 -4.93
N ILE A 289 -28.08 45.57 -3.61
CA ILE A 289 -28.88 46.22 -2.57
C ILE A 289 -28.69 47.74 -2.60
N THR A 290 -27.45 48.21 -2.79
CA THR A 290 -27.16 49.65 -2.85
C THR A 290 -27.84 50.32 -4.04
N SER A 291 -27.89 49.65 -5.20
CA SER A 291 -28.61 50.15 -6.38
C SER A 291 -30.11 50.25 -6.13
N GLU A 292 -30.72 49.21 -5.56
CA GLU A 292 -32.14 49.14 -5.25
C GLU A 292 -32.55 50.22 -4.23
N LEU A 293 -31.77 50.41 -3.16
CA LEU A 293 -31.99 51.49 -2.19
C LEU A 293 -31.94 52.87 -2.83
N SER A 294 -31.05 53.09 -3.80
CA SER A 294 -30.94 54.38 -4.50
C SER A 294 -32.17 54.68 -5.36
N GLN A 295 -32.76 53.66 -5.97
CA GLN A 295 -34.02 53.77 -6.70
C GLN A 295 -35.19 54.08 -5.75
N LEU A 296 -35.30 53.34 -4.64
CA LEU A 296 -36.34 53.54 -3.64
C LEU A 296 -36.23 54.92 -2.96
N GLU A 297 -35.02 55.39 -2.69
CA GLU A 297 -34.78 56.73 -2.13
C GLU A 297 -35.19 57.83 -3.13
N THR A 298 -34.88 57.65 -4.41
CA THR A 298 -35.30 58.59 -5.46
C THR A 298 -36.82 58.65 -5.52
N LYS A 299 -37.51 57.50 -5.50
CA LYS A 299 -38.97 57.42 -5.45
C LYS A 299 -39.53 58.08 -4.19
N ALA A 300 -38.92 57.84 -3.02
CA ALA A 300 -39.33 58.44 -1.75
C ALA A 300 -39.20 59.97 -1.79
N LYS A 301 -38.10 60.51 -2.32
CA LYS A 301 -37.89 61.96 -2.45
C LYS A 301 -38.91 62.62 -3.37
N LEU A 302 -39.26 61.96 -4.48
CA LEU A 302 -40.30 62.44 -5.40
C LEU A 302 -41.66 62.48 -4.70
N LEU A 303 -42.09 61.37 -4.10
CA LEU A 303 -43.36 61.27 -3.37
C LEU A 303 -43.42 62.26 -2.19
N HIS A 304 -42.30 62.50 -1.50
CA HIS A 304 -42.24 63.49 -0.42
C HIS A 304 -42.59 64.90 -0.92
N SER A 305 -42.20 65.23 -2.15
CA SER A 305 -42.50 66.54 -2.75
C SER A 305 -43.97 66.68 -3.14
N GLU A 306 -44.59 65.59 -3.60
CA GLU A 306 -46.01 65.52 -4.02
C GLU A 306 -46.95 65.42 -2.80
N ALA A 307 -46.51 64.79 -1.71
CA ALA A 307 -47.28 64.58 -0.50
C ALA A 307 -47.47 65.84 0.38
N LYS A 308 -46.94 67.00 0.00
CA LYS A 308 -46.97 68.24 0.82
C LYS A 308 -48.37 68.70 1.25
N GLY A 309 -49.43 68.23 0.58
CA GLY A 309 -50.83 68.50 0.95
C GLY A 309 -51.47 67.47 1.89
N SER A 310 -50.79 66.37 2.25
CA SER A 310 -51.34 65.27 3.05
C SER A 310 -50.35 64.77 4.10
N ASN A 311 -50.65 65.09 5.37
CA ASN A 311 -49.87 64.61 6.52
C ASN A 311 -49.81 63.07 6.60
N ALA A 312 -50.85 62.39 6.13
CA ALA A 312 -50.91 60.93 6.11
C ALA A 312 -49.92 60.34 5.09
N ALA A 313 -49.82 60.93 3.90
CA ALA A 313 -48.85 60.52 2.89
C ALA A 313 -47.41 60.80 3.34
N LEU A 314 -47.15 61.99 3.90
CA LEU A 314 -45.83 62.36 4.43
C LEU A 314 -45.33 61.38 5.50
N TYR A 315 -46.18 60.98 6.45
CA TYR A 315 -45.83 60.00 7.47
C TYR A 315 -45.27 58.69 6.88
N TYR A 316 -45.90 58.15 5.84
CA TYR A 316 -45.45 56.90 5.22
C TYR A 316 -44.13 57.08 4.45
N VAL A 317 -43.94 58.21 3.78
CA VAL A 317 -42.69 58.51 3.05
C VAL A 317 -41.52 58.72 4.00
N GLU A 318 -41.68 59.50 5.07
CA GLU A 318 -40.63 59.73 6.07
C GLU A 318 -40.24 58.42 6.76
N LYS A 319 -41.21 57.56 7.06
CA LYS A 319 -40.95 56.23 7.61
C LYS A 319 -40.17 55.35 6.62
N ALA A 320 -40.49 55.41 5.32
CA ALA A 320 -39.75 54.68 4.30
C ALA A 320 -38.29 55.16 4.19
N ILE A 321 -38.06 56.47 4.24
CA ILE A 321 -36.70 57.06 4.26
C ILE A 321 -35.91 56.59 5.48
N GLY A 322 -36.52 56.60 6.67
CA GLY A 322 -35.87 56.09 7.88
C GLY A 322 -35.48 54.61 7.80
N VAL A 323 -36.27 53.78 7.11
CA VAL A 323 -35.93 52.37 6.86
C VAL A 323 -34.81 52.24 5.82
N ILE A 324 -34.78 53.09 4.78
CA ILE A 324 -33.68 53.15 3.79
C ILE A 324 -32.36 53.46 4.48
N ASP A 325 -32.33 54.48 5.34
CA ASP A 325 -31.12 54.85 6.09
C ASP A 325 -30.70 53.76 7.07
N ASN A 326 -31.66 53.06 7.68
CA ASN A 326 -31.36 51.90 8.51
C ASN A 326 -30.67 50.77 7.73
N ILE A 327 -31.13 50.46 6.52
CA ILE A 327 -30.49 49.41 5.70
C ILE A 327 -29.09 49.85 5.28
N ARG A 328 -28.90 51.12 4.84
CA ARG A 328 -27.58 51.63 4.45
C ARG A 328 -26.53 51.52 5.55
N ASN A 329 -26.92 51.82 6.79
CA ASN A 329 -26.03 51.73 7.95
C ASN A 329 -25.80 50.28 8.43
N ASN A 330 -26.53 49.30 7.89
CA ASN A 330 -26.46 47.90 8.29
C ASN A 330 -26.43 46.96 7.07
N LEU A 331 -25.64 47.29 6.03
CA LEU A 331 -25.51 46.46 4.82
C LEU A 331 -24.87 45.08 5.06
N ASP A 332 -24.31 44.86 6.26
CA ASP A 332 -23.77 43.58 6.70
C ASP A 332 -24.81 42.67 7.39
N ASP A 333 -26.07 43.12 7.54
CA ASP A 333 -27.17 42.28 8.03
C ASP A 333 -27.47 41.11 7.09
N SER A 334 -28.11 40.05 7.59
CA SER A 334 -28.49 38.90 6.76
C SER A 334 -29.44 39.30 5.61
N GLU A 335 -29.25 38.67 4.45
CA GLU A 335 -30.02 38.96 3.22
C GLU A 335 -31.54 38.89 3.47
N GLN A 336 -32.01 37.93 4.26
CA GLN A 336 -33.42 37.79 4.61
C GLN A 336 -33.97 39.01 5.38
N LYS A 337 -33.18 39.57 6.30
CA LYS A 337 -33.57 40.78 7.06
C LYS A 337 -33.58 42.00 6.15
N ILE A 338 -32.58 42.15 5.29
CA ILE A 338 -32.51 43.27 4.34
C ILE A 338 -33.69 43.21 3.35
N ASN A 339 -33.97 42.05 2.75
CA ASN A 339 -35.08 41.87 1.82
C ASN A 339 -36.45 42.17 2.47
N SER A 340 -36.63 41.78 3.74
CA SER A 340 -37.86 42.10 4.48
C SER A 340 -38.04 43.61 4.68
N LYS A 341 -36.94 44.33 4.93
CA LYS A 341 -36.95 45.80 5.07
C LYS A 341 -37.17 46.50 3.71
N LEU A 342 -36.60 45.98 2.62
CA LEU A 342 -36.85 46.47 1.25
C LEU A 342 -38.34 46.37 0.87
N GLN A 343 -38.96 45.21 1.12
CA GLN A 343 -40.40 45.03 0.91
C GLN A 343 -41.23 45.99 1.76
N LEU A 344 -40.83 46.24 3.00
CA LEU A 344 -41.50 47.22 3.86
C LEU A 344 -41.42 48.64 3.26
N ILE A 345 -40.26 49.05 2.72
CA ILE A 345 -40.10 50.34 2.03
C ILE A 345 -41.09 50.43 0.85
N GLU A 346 -41.15 49.42 -0.01
CA GLU A 346 -42.07 49.41 -1.15
C GLU A 346 -43.54 49.52 -0.73
N GLN A 347 -43.95 48.81 0.32
CA GLN A 347 -45.30 48.87 0.86
C GLN A 347 -45.63 50.26 1.41
N LEU A 348 -44.69 50.90 2.12
CA LEU A 348 -44.85 52.25 2.65
C LEU A 348 -44.98 53.27 1.52
N LEU A 349 -44.10 53.21 0.52
CA LEU A 349 -44.13 54.10 -0.65
C LEU A 349 -45.41 53.91 -1.47
N THR A 350 -45.88 52.68 -1.65
CA THR A 350 -47.15 52.38 -2.35
C THR A 350 -48.36 52.95 -1.61
N LYS A 351 -48.38 52.89 -0.29
CA LYS A 351 -49.45 53.50 0.52
C LYS A 351 -49.45 55.02 0.40
N ALA A 352 -48.27 55.64 0.47
CA ALA A 352 -48.14 57.08 0.28
C ALA A 352 -48.64 57.51 -1.11
N GLU A 353 -48.21 56.80 -2.16
CA GLU A 353 -48.57 57.07 -3.55
C GLU A 353 -50.09 57.02 -3.78
N LYS A 354 -50.79 56.00 -3.23
CA LYS A 354 -52.26 55.93 -3.31
C LYS A 354 -52.95 57.11 -2.63
N ILE A 355 -52.49 57.50 -1.44
CA ILE A 355 -53.06 58.63 -0.71
C ILE A 355 -52.88 59.93 -1.51
N VAL A 356 -51.71 60.13 -2.12
CA VAL A 356 -51.45 61.30 -2.97
C VAL A 356 -52.39 61.31 -4.18
N GLN A 357 -52.57 60.17 -4.85
CA GLN A 357 -53.45 60.03 -6.02
C GLN A 357 -54.94 60.23 -5.70
N GLU A 358 -55.40 59.77 -4.52
CA GLU A 358 -56.79 59.96 -4.06
C GLU A 358 -57.07 61.38 -3.55
N SER A 359 -56.02 62.18 -3.32
CA SER A 359 -56.10 63.57 -2.83
C SER A 359 -55.94 64.61 -3.95
N THR A 360 -55.74 64.17 -5.19
CA THR A 360 -55.66 65.00 -6.42
C THR A 360 -56.97 64.86 -7.18
#